data_AF-A0A9E5Z2E2-F1
#
_entry.id   AF-A0A9E5Z2E2-F1
#
_cell.length_a   1.000
_cell.length_b   1.000
_cell.length_c   1.000
_cell.angle_alpha   90.00
_cell.angle_beta   90.00
_cell.angle_gamma   90.00
#
_symmetry.space_group_name_H-M   'P 1'
#
loop_
_entity.id
_entity.type
_entity.pdbx_description
1 polymer ?
#
loop_
_entity_poly.entity_id
_entity_poly.type
_entity_poly.pdbx_seq_one_letter_code
_entity_poly.pdbx_strand_id
1 'polypeptide(L)'
;MGLRESTSDVDVISKIDAVFEIAIGRVSAAENLSLKWLNDSTGAFVPQDFDNSRCSLLANLSNLRILLIQPDDLFVMKLFASRGARDFVDLVALWLMCSFENTAKAVKRYWTAYPGAYADEFLEELVKRIADSAN
;
A
#
# COMPACT_ATOMS: atom_id res chain seq x y z
N MET A 1 26.54 -1.83 0.10
CA MET A 1 25.77 -2.88 -0.62
C MET A 1 24.56 -3.15 0.24
N GLY A 2 23.34 -2.71 -0.13
CA GLY A 2 22.19 -2.88 0.78
C GLY A 2 21.04 -1.86 0.72
N LEU A 3 21.06 -0.87 -0.19
CA LEU A 3 19.91 0.03 -0.41
C LEU A 3 19.25 -0.15 -1.79
N ARG A 4 19.92 -0.82 -2.73
CA ARG A 4 19.42 -1.02 -4.10
C ARG A 4 18.48 -2.23 -4.27
N GLU A 5 18.42 -3.12 -3.29
CA GLU A 5 17.62 -4.37 -3.38
C GLU A 5 16.22 -4.24 -2.75
N SER A 6 15.89 -3.11 -2.12
CA SER A 6 14.65 -2.98 -1.32
C SER A 6 13.45 -2.42 -2.09
N THR A 7 13.58 -2.07 -3.37
CA THR A 7 12.47 -1.55 -4.20
C THR A 7 12.59 -2.09 -5.63
N SER A 8 12.56 -3.41 -5.78
CA SER A 8 12.53 -4.07 -7.11
C SER A 8 11.18 -4.68 -7.45
N ASP A 9 10.23 -4.66 -6.52
CA ASP A 9 8.89 -5.17 -6.67
C ASP A 9 7.82 -4.09 -6.55
N VAL A 10 6.75 -4.28 -7.31
CA VAL A 10 5.55 -3.44 -7.37
C VAL A 10 4.38 -4.34 -6.98
N ASP A 11 3.63 -3.90 -5.97
CA ASP A 11 2.41 -4.59 -5.57
C ASP A 11 1.22 -4.04 -6.35
N VAL A 12 0.37 -4.92 -6.85
CA VAL A 12 -0.91 -4.59 -7.48
C VAL A 12 -2.07 -5.08 -6.61
N ILE A 13 -3.15 -4.29 -6.61
CA ILE A 13 -4.42 -4.67 -5.97
C ILE A 13 -5.26 -5.53 -6.93
N SER A 14 -5.14 -5.27 -8.22
CA SER A 14 -5.82 -6.03 -9.26
C SER A 14 -5.30 -7.45 -9.31
N LYS A 15 -6.20 -8.41 -9.50
CA LYS A 15 -5.85 -9.81 -9.71
C LYS A 15 -4.93 -9.97 -10.93
N ILE A 16 -3.85 -10.71 -10.76
CA ILE A 16 -2.98 -11.14 -11.85
C ILE A 16 -3.62 -12.36 -12.51
N ASP A 17 -4.01 -12.22 -13.78
CA ASP A 17 -4.52 -13.32 -14.60
C ASP A 17 -3.41 -13.93 -15.48
N ALA A 18 -3.74 -15.00 -16.21
CA ALA A 18 -2.79 -15.70 -17.07
C ALA A 18 -2.15 -14.78 -18.14
N VAL A 19 -2.87 -13.75 -18.61
CA VAL A 19 -2.32 -12.81 -19.61
C VAL A 19 -1.29 -11.91 -18.95
N PHE A 20 -1.57 -11.41 -17.74
CA PHE A 20 -0.60 -10.67 -16.94
C PHE A 20 0.62 -11.53 -16.58
N GLU A 21 0.46 -12.78 -16.18
CA GLU A 21 1.59 -13.68 -15.85
C GLU A 21 2.56 -13.81 -17.03
N ILE A 22 2.05 -14.01 -18.25
CA ILE A 22 2.87 -14.08 -19.46
C ILE A 22 3.62 -12.76 -19.70
N ALA A 23 2.93 -11.61 -19.53
CA ALA A 23 3.54 -10.29 -19.71
C ALA A 23 4.64 -10.02 -18.67
N ILE A 24 4.39 -10.34 -17.39
CA ILE A 24 5.34 -10.22 -16.28
C ILE A 24 6.61 -11.04 -16.59
N GLY A 25 6.45 -12.28 -17.06
CA GLY A 25 7.57 -13.15 -17.43
C GLY A 25 8.42 -12.60 -18.57
N ARG A 26 7.80 -11.97 -19.58
CA ARG A 26 8.52 -11.34 -20.70
C ARG A 26 9.35 -10.15 -20.24
N VAL A 27 8.78 -9.27 -19.42
CA VAL A 27 9.51 -8.12 -18.86
C VAL A 27 10.62 -8.58 -17.92
N SER A 28 10.35 -9.59 -17.09
CA SER A 28 11.34 -10.19 -16.19
C SER A 28 12.58 -10.69 -16.95
N ALA A 29 12.40 -11.41 -18.06
CA ALA A 29 13.50 -11.88 -18.88
C ALA A 29 14.25 -10.74 -19.61
N ALA A 30 13.52 -9.74 -20.13
CA ALA A 30 14.11 -8.62 -20.85
C ALA A 30 14.94 -7.68 -19.96
N GLU A 31 14.45 -7.43 -18.74
CA GLU A 31 15.03 -6.45 -17.81
C GLU A 31 15.82 -7.10 -16.66
N ASN A 32 16.00 -8.43 -16.69
CA ASN A 32 16.67 -9.22 -15.65
C ASN A 32 16.09 -8.97 -14.24
N LEU A 33 14.75 -8.93 -14.15
CA LEU A 33 14.01 -8.75 -12.89
C LEU A 33 13.57 -10.12 -12.33
N SER A 34 13.37 -10.19 -11.02
CA SER A 34 12.70 -11.34 -10.37
C SER A 34 11.32 -11.57 -10.98
N LEU A 35 10.86 -12.82 -11.15
CA LEU A 35 9.48 -13.08 -11.60
C LEU A 35 8.40 -12.51 -10.66
N LYS A 36 8.77 -12.13 -9.43
CA LYS A 36 7.89 -11.49 -8.45
C LYS A 36 8.01 -9.97 -8.43
N TRP A 37 8.67 -9.36 -9.42
CA TRP A 37 8.79 -7.90 -9.54
C TRP A 37 7.43 -7.21 -9.66
N LEU A 38 6.39 -7.92 -10.12
CA LEU A 38 5.00 -7.48 -10.05
C LEU A 38 4.20 -8.60 -9.36
N ASN A 39 3.52 -8.31 -8.26
CA ASN A 39 2.79 -9.31 -7.49
C ASN A 39 1.51 -8.73 -6.87
N ASP A 40 0.57 -9.59 -6.49
CA ASP A 40 -0.72 -9.21 -5.88
C ASP A 40 -0.81 -9.57 -4.38
N SER A 41 0.33 -9.68 -3.70
CA SER A 41 0.40 -10.09 -2.28
C SER A 41 -0.29 -9.12 -1.32
N THR A 42 -0.53 -7.88 -1.75
CA THR A 42 -1.22 -6.86 -0.97
C THR A 42 -2.74 -7.07 -0.92
N GLY A 43 -3.30 -7.95 -1.74
CA GLY A 43 -4.74 -8.21 -1.82
C GLY A 43 -5.41 -8.52 -0.48
N ALA A 44 -4.70 -9.21 0.42
CA ALA A 44 -5.21 -9.56 1.76
C ALA A 44 -5.39 -8.34 2.69
N PHE A 45 -4.77 -7.21 2.37
CA PHE A 45 -4.80 -6.00 3.18
C PHE A 45 -5.63 -4.89 2.55
N VAL A 46 -6.32 -5.14 1.43
CA VAL A 46 -7.12 -4.10 0.74
C VAL A 46 -8.31 -3.69 1.63
N PRO A 47 -8.59 -2.39 1.80
CA PRO A 47 -9.74 -1.91 2.57
C PRO A 47 -11.06 -2.49 2.06
N GLN A 48 -12.00 -2.78 2.97
CA GLN A 48 -13.34 -3.27 2.56
C GLN A 48 -14.12 -2.23 1.75
N ASP A 49 -13.87 -0.94 2.01
CA ASP A 49 -14.45 0.20 1.32
C ASP A 49 -13.60 0.70 0.13
N PHE A 50 -12.65 -0.11 -0.33
CA PHE A 50 -11.77 0.26 -1.44
C PHE A 50 -12.56 0.50 -2.73
N ASP A 51 -12.29 1.62 -3.40
CA ASP A 51 -12.88 1.98 -4.69
C ASP A 51 -11.79 2.56 -5.60
N ASN A 52 -11.60 1.90 -6.74
CA ASN A 52 -10.67 2.31 -7.78
C ASN A 52 -10.94 3.73 -8.31
N SER A 53 -12.16 4.25 -8.17
CA SER A 53 -12.51 5.61 -8.58
C SER A 53 -11.74 6.69 -7.81
N ARG A 54 -11.27 6.38 -6.60
CA ARG A 54 -10.45 7.27 -5.78
C ARG A 54 -8.98 7.29 -6.19
N CYS A 55 -8.51 6.31 -6.96
CA CYS A 55 -7.11 6.24 -7.36
C CYS A 55 -6.76 7.31 -8.40
N SER A 56 -5.53 7.82 -8.33
CA SER A 56 -5.01 8.76 -9.33
C SER A 56 -4.55 8.00 -10.57
N LEU A 57 -4.89 8.52 -11.75
CA LEU A 57 -4.39 7.96 -13.01
C LEU A 57 -2.90 8.30 -13.19
N LEU A 58 -2.03 7.29 -13.29
CA LEU A 58 -0.62 7.48 -13.64
C LEU A 58 -0.40 7.36 -15.15
N ALA A 59 -0.98 6.33 -15.78
CA ALA A 59 -0.84 6.10 -17.20
C ALA A 59 -2.10 5.45 -17.79
N ASN A 60 -2.45 5.84 -19.01
CA ASN A 60 -3.54 5.26 -19.78
C ASN A 60 -3.04 4.91 -21.18
N LEU A 61 -2.69 3.63 -21.37
CA LEU A 61 -2.28 3.04 -22.63
C LEU A 61 -3.46 2.33 -23.29
N SER A 62 -3.33 1.97 -24.56
CA SER A 62 -4.43 1.40 -25.36
C SER A 62 -5.16 0.23 -24.70
N ASN A 63 -4.43 -0.63 -23.97
CA ASN A 63 -4.98 -1.81 -23.30
C ASN A 63 -4.57 -1.92 -21.81
N LEU A 64 -4.01 -0.85 -21.23
CA LEU A 64 -3.50 -0.88 -19.85
C LEU A 64 -3.72 0.46 -19.17
N ARG A 65 -4.35 0.44 -18.00
CA ARG A 65 -4.45 1.60 -17.12
C ARG A 65 -3.64 1.34 -15.86
N ILE A 66 -2.78 2.29 -15.51
CA ILE A 66 -2.00 2.26 -14.27
C ILE A 66 -2.57 3.33 -13.34
N LEU A 67 -3.04 2.87 -12.19
CA LEU A 67 -3.64 3.70 -11.15
C LEU A 67 -2.74 3.68 -9.91
N LEU A 68 -2.63 4.83 -9.24
CA LEU A 68 -1.95 4.96 -7.96
C LEU A 68 -2.97 5.07 -6.85
N ILE A 69 -2.79 4.21 -5.83
CA ILE A 69 -3.58 4.25 -4.60
C ILE A 69 -3.36 5.59 -3.89
N GLN A 70 -4.41 6.09 -3.23
CA GLN A 70 -4.30 7.30 -2.41
C GLN A 70 -3.46 7.03 -1.15
N PRO A 71 -2.66 8.01 -0.69
CA PRO A 71 -1.84 7.87 0.52
C PRO A 71 -2.62 7.39 1.74
N ASP A 72 -3.84 7.92 1.96
CA ASP A 72 -4.69 7.54 3.09
C ASP A 72 -5.08 6.06 3.09
N ASP A 73 -5.38 5.52 1.89
CA ASP A 73 -5.73 4.10 1.73
C ASP A 73 -4.48 3.23 1.93
N LEU A 74 -3.34 3.63 1.36
CA LEU A 74 -2.06 2.92 1.55
C LEU A 74 -1.60 2.95 3.02
N PHE A 75 -1.82 4.05 3.71
CA PHE A 75 -1.51 4.19 5.13
C PHE A 75 -2.27 3.17 5.97
N VAL A 76 -3.60 3.08 5.80
CA VAL A 76 -4.38 2.10 6.57
C VAL A 76 -4.12 0.65 6.15
N MET A 77 -3.76 0.40 4.88
CA MET A 77 -3.27 -0.92 4.45
C MET A 77 -2.00 -1.34 5.20
N LYS A 78 -1.01 -0.44 5.32
CA LYS A 78 0.21 -0.72 6.07
C LYS A 78 -0.03 -0.83 7.56
N LEU A 79 -0.90 0.02 8.11
CA LEU A 79 -1.27 -0.04 9.52
C LEU A 79 -1.94 -1.37 9.87
N PHE A 80 -2.82 -1.88 9.00
CA PHE A 80 -3.48 -3.17 9.17
C PHE A 80 -2.51 -4.36 9.03
N ALA A 81 -1.56 -4.27 8.10
CA ALA A 81 -0.55 -5.31 7.94
C ALA A 81 0.42 -5.40 9.13
N SER A 82 0.74 -4.27 9.76
CA SER A 82 1.52 -4.16 11.00
C SER A 82 2.77 -5.06 11.08
N ARG A 83 3.62 -5.06 10.04
CA ARG A 83 4.80 -5.93 9.95
C ARG A 83 6.02 -5.41 10.74
N GLY A 84 5.78 -4.81 11.90
CA GLY A 84 6.80 -4.32 12.83
C GLY A 84 7.54 -3.07 12.32
N ALA A 85 8.85 -3.03 12.56
CA ALA A 85 9.68 -1.83 12.35
C ALA A 85 9.70 -1.32 10.90
N ARG A 86 9.56 -2.22 9.90
CA ARG A 86 9.54 -1.83 8.49
C ARG A 86 8.32 -0.96 8.17
N ASP A 87 7.13 -1.43 8.55
CA ASP A 87 5.90 -0.67 8.29
C ASP A 87 5.88 0.62 9.13
N PHE A 88 6.49 0.67 10.32
CA PHE A 88 6.57 1.91 11.10
C PHE A 88 7.32 3.03 10.35
N VAL A 89 8.49 2.75 9.77
CA VAL A 89 9.26 3.74 9.00
C VAL A 89 8.48 4.21 7.77
N ASP A 90 7.86 3.27 7.05
CA ASP A 90 7.04 3.60 5.88
C ASP A 90 5.82 4.44 6.26
N LEU A 91 5.17 4.15 7.39
CA LEU A 91 4.01 4.89 7.90
C LEU A 91 4.38 6.32 8.32
N VAL A 92 5.56 6.53 8.92
CA VAL A 92 6.07 7.87 9.23
C VAL A 92 6.28 8.69 7.95
N ALA A 93 6.89 8.09 6.92
CA ALA A 93 7.05 8.76 5.63
C ALA A 93 5.71 9.03 4.92
N LEU A 94 4.78 8.07 4.99
CA LEU A 94 3.44 8.19 4.41
C LEU A 94 2.58 9.24 5.09
N TRP A 95 2.74 9.43 6.41
CA TRP A 95 1.94 10.39 7.18
C TRP A 95 1.93 11.79 6.56
N LEU A 96 3.09 12.27 6.10
CA LEU A 96 3.25 13.59 5.48
C LEU A 96 2.52 13.74 4.14
N MET A 97 2.16 12.63 3.51
CA MET A 97 1.40 12.60 2.25
C MET A 97 -0.09 12.35 2.48
N CYS A 98 -0.49 12.00 3.70
CA CYS A 98 -1.89 11.74 4.03
C CYS A 98 -2.68 13.05 4.20
N SER A 99 -3.98 12.98 3.94
CA SER A 99 -4.90 14.11 4.09
C SER A 99 -5.49 14.23 5.51
N PHE A 100 -5.01 13.43 6.45
CA PHE A 100 -5.53 13.38 7.81
C PHE A 100 -5.28 14.69 8.56
N GLU A 101 -6.37 15.33 9.01
CA GLU A 101 -6.29 16.55 9.85
C GLU A 101 -5.63 16.29 11.21
N ASN A 102 -5.76 15.07 11.73
CA ASN A 102 -5.22 14.64 13.02
C ASN A 102 -5.24 13.11 13.12
N THR A 103 -4.59 12.60 14.17
CA THR A 103 -4.48 11.16 14.48
C THR A 103 -5.84 10.49 14.63
N ALA A 104 -6.83 11.16 15.23
CA ALA A 104 -8.18 10.61 15.40
C ALA A 104 -8.89 10.36 14.06
N LYS A 105 -8.67 11.21 13.05
CA LYS A 105 -9.20 10.97 11.69
C LYS A 105 -8.56 9.76 11.02
N ALA A 106 -7.26 9.55 11.21
CA ALA A 106 -6.57 8.37 10.68
C ALA A 106 -7.06 7.07 11.35
N VAL A 107 -7.25 7.07 12.68
CA VAL A 107 -7.85 5.95 13.42
C VAL A 107 -9.28 5.68 12.95
N LYS A 108 -10.08 6.74 12.73
CA LYS A 108 -11.42 6.58 12.16
C LYS A 108 -11.37 5.98 10.75
N ARG A 109 -10.44 6.43 9.89
CA ARG A 109 -10.25 5.87 8.54
C ARG A 109 -9.90 4.38 8.61
N TYR A 110 -9.06 3.96 9.56
CA TYR A 110 -8.70 2.56 9.79
C TYR A 110 -9.92 1.71 10.13
N TRP A 111 -10.75 2.14 11.08
CA TRP A 111 -11.96 1.40 11.44
C TRP A 111 -13.01 1.35 10.34
N THR A 112 -13.11 2.40 9.51
CA THR A 112 -13.95 2.35 8.30
C THR A 112 -13.40 1.34 7.27
N ALA A 113 -12.08 1.25 7.10
CA ALA A 113 -11.44 0.30 6.18
C ALA A 113 -11.62 -1.16 6.63
N TYR A 114 -11.54 -1.42 7.94
CA TYR A 114 -11.54 -2.76 8.53
C TYR A 114 -12.50 -2.86 9.73
N PRO A 115 -13.83 -2.79 9.51
CA PRO A 115 -14.81 -2.82 10.61
C PRO A 115 -14.81 -4.12 11.41
N GLY A 116 -14.26 -5.20 10.84
CA GLY A 116 -14.10 -6.51 11.50
C GLY A 116 -12.71 -6.77 12.07
N ALA A 117 -11.80 -5.79 12.07
CA ALA A 117 -10.49 -5.95 12.70
C ALA A 117 -10.64 -6.14 14.22
N TYR A 118 -9.71 -6.88 14.83
CA TYR A 118 -9.68 -7.05 16.27
C TYR A 118 -9.45 -5.71 16.96
N ALA A 119 -10.12 -5.50 18.10
CA ALA A 119 -9.88 -4.33 18.93
C ALA A 119 -8.39 -4.25 19.31
N ASP A 120 -7.79 -3.10 19.05
CA ASP A 120 -6.41 -2.80 19.40
C ASP A 120 -6.40 -1.54 20.27
N GLU A 121 -6.11 -1.73 21.56
CA GLU A 121 -6.05 -0.66 22.56
C GLU A 121 -4.87 0.29 22.34
N PHE A 122 -3.85 -0.12 21.58
CA PHE A 122 -2.65 0.66 21.29
C PHE A 122 -2.70 1.37 19.94
N LEU A 123 -3.75 1.16 19.14
CA LEU A 123 -3.85 1.75 17.80
C LEU A 123 -3.74 3.28 17.82
N GLU A 124 -4.45 3.93 18.75
CA GLU A 124 -4.42 5.38 18.88
C GLU A 124 -3.03 5.90 19.27
N GLU A 125 -2.37 5.21 20.21
CA GLU A 125 -1.01 5.55 20.64
C GLU A 125 0.01 5.33 19.51
N LEU A 126 -0.13 4.24 18.75
CA LEU A 126 0.71 3.95 17.60
C LEU A 126 0.58 5.03 16.52
N VAL A 127 -0.64 5.39 16.14
CA VAL A 127 -0.88 6.46 15.15
C VAL A 127 -0.34 7.79 15.64
N LYS A 128 -0.49 8.09 16.94
CA LYS A 128 0.11 9.29 17.55
C LYS A 128 1.63 9.27 17.45
N ARG A 129 2.28 8.14 17.78
CA ARG A 129 3.73 8.00 17.69
C ARG A 129 4.24 8.17 16.25
N ILE A 130 3.50 7.66 15.27
CA ILE A 130 3.79 7.85 13.84
C ILE A 130 3.76 9.34 13.48
N ALA A 131 2.68 10.04 13.84
CA ALA A 131 2.52 11.46 13.57
C ALA A 131 3.59 12.33 14.26
N ASP A 132 3.90 12.04 15.53
CA ASP A 132 4.92 12.75 16.31
C ASP A 132 6.33 12.54 15.72
N SER A 133 6.59 11.37 15.12
CA SER A 133 7.89 11.05 14.50
C SER A 133 8.07 11.63 13.09
N ALA A 134 6.99 12.14 12.48
CA ALA A 134 7.01 12.74 11.15
C ALA A 134 7.30 14.26 11.17
N ASN A 135 7.21 14.89 12.36
CA ASN A 135 7.54 16.30 12.60
C ASN A 135 9.03 16.51 12.86
#